data_AF-A0A814WKQ8-F1
#
_entry.id   AF-A0A814WKQ8-F1
#
_cell.length_a   1.000
_cell.length_b   1.000
_cell.length_c   1.000
_cell.angle_alpha   90.00
_cell.angle_beta   90.00
_cell.angle_gamma   90.00
#
_symmetry.space_group_name_H-M   'P 1'
#
loop_
_entity.id
_entity.type
_entity.pdbx_description
1 polymer ?
#
loop_
_entity_poly.entity_id
_entity_poly.type
_entity_poly.pdbx_seq_one_letter_code
_entity_poly.pdbx_strand_id
1 'polypeptide(L)'
;MATTTSSIYASYTQQVAIYVGFPVLIAGIIGETLNIIVFMSLHTFRQNSCAFYLLIMSCVNIGQLLSGLFPLIVMTGFGIDWTTNSLFYCKFRQYCRQVCALISLSCFCFATIDQFLATCFRPYLQKWSNIKVARRLCIITSVIWILHGIPCLIYFNLIPSSATARPSCTITNQVFSKYYTYCYTAVFTGYLPVSVVALFGTLAYYNVQRIEYRTRPLVSKDLDLT
;
A
#
# COMPACT_ATOMS: atom_id res chain seq x y z
N MET A 1 17.22 -25.23 -28.00
CA MET A 1 16.64 -25.77 -26.74
C MET A 1 16.28 -24.69 -25.70
N ALA A 2 16.69 -23.42 -25.84
CA ALA A 2 16.26 -22.34 -24.93
C ALA A 2 14.86 -21.75 -25.23
N THR A 3 14.27 -22.09 -26.38
CA THR A 3 12.99 -21.54 -26.86
C THR A 3 11.75 -22.21 -26.26
N THR A 4 11.85 -23.45 -25.78
CA THR A 4 10.71 -24.20 -25.20
C THR A 4 10.45 -23.84 -23.74
N THR A 5 11.50 -23.52 -22.97
CA THR A 5 11.34 -23.10 -21.57
C THR A 5 10.68 -21.73 -21.49
N SER A 6 11.09 -20.76 -22.31
CA SER A 6 10.49 -19.41 -22.36
C SER A 6 8.99 -19.42 -22.70
N SER A 7 8.56 -20.29 -23.63
CA SER A 7 7.14 -20.39 -24.00
C SER A 7 6.31 -21.01 -22.87
N ILE A 8 6.85 -22.01 -22.17
CA ILE A 8 6.19 -22.64 -21.02
C ILE A 8 6.00 -21.63 -19.89
N TYR A 9 7.04 -20.85 -19.54
CA TYR A 9 6.92 -19.80 -18.52
C TYR A 9 5.90 -18.73 -18.90
N ALA A 10 5.86 -18.31 -20.16
CA ALA A 10 4.89 -17.34 -20.65
C ALA A 10 3.45 -17.85 -20.45
N SER A 11 3.17 -19.11 -20.82
CA SER A 11 1.85 -19.73 -20.63
C SER A 11 1.45 -19.82 -19.15
N TYR A 12 2.37 -20.19 -18.26
CA TYR A 12 2.09 -20.21 -16.81
C TYR A 12 1.80 -18.82 -16.25
N THR A 13 2.61 -17.81 -16.58
CA THR A 13 2.38 -16.43 -16.11
C THR A 13 1.05 -15.86 -16.59
N GLN A 14 0.63 -16.20 -17.81
CA GLN A 14 -0.66 -15.83 -18.37
C GLN A 14 -1.82 -16.45 -17.58
N GLN A 15 -1.76 -17.76 -17.30
CA GLN A 15 -2.79 -18.44 -16.53
C GLN A 15 -2.89 -17.86 -15.12
N VAL A 16 -1.77 -17.63 -14.44
CA VAL A 16 -1.75 -17.02 -13.10
C VAL A 16 -2.35 -15.61 -13.13
N ALA A 17 -1.96 -14.78 -14.11
CA ALA A 17 -2.49 -13.43 -14.22
C ALA A 17 -4.02 -13.40 -14.38
N ILE A 18 -4.60 -14.34 -15.11
CA ILE A 18 -6.05 -14.44 -15.29
C ILE A 18 -6.71 -15.06 -14.06
N TYR A 19 -6.35 -16.29 -13.71
CA TYR A 19 -7.06 -17.07 -12.69
C TYR A 19 -6.85 -16.56 -11.27
N VAL A 20 -5.70 -15.93 -10.98
CA VAL A 20 -5.44 -15.32 -9.66
C VAL A 20 -5.72 -13.83 -9.70
N GLY A 21 -5.30 -13.15 -10.77
CA GLY A 21 -5.42 -11.69 -10.85
C GLY A 21 -6.86 -11.19 -10.84
N PHE A 22 -7.78 -11.78 -11.60
CA PHE A 22 -9.18 -11.34 -11.62
C PHE A 22 -9.88 -11.50 -10.27
N PRO A 23 -9.83 -12.66 -9.59
CA PRO A 23 -10.40 -12.80 -8.26
C PRO A 23 -9.81 -11.82 -7.25
N VAL A 24 -8.48 -11.61 -7.26
CA VAL A 24 -7.82 -10.65 -6.37
C VAL A 24 -8.27 -9.21 -6.65
N LEU A 25 -8.44 -8.84 -7.93
CA LEU A 25 -8.92 -7.51 -8.31
C LEU A 25 -10.36 -7.28 -7.81
N ILE A 26 -11.25 -8.24 -8.04
CA ILE A 26 -12.67 -8.15 -7.63
C ILE A 26 -12.77 -8.12 -6.10
N ALA A 27 -12.15 -9.08 -5.41
CA ALA A 27 -12.15 -9.15 -3.96
C ALA A 27 -11.52 -7.91 -3.33
N GLY A 28 -10.42 -7.41 -3.91
CA GLY A 28 -9.75 -6.20 -3.47
C GLY A 28 -10.63 -4.95 -3.59
N ILE A 29 -11.27 -4.73 -4.74
CA ILE A 29 -12.16 -3.58 -4.94
C ILE A 29 -13.35 -3.64 -3.98
N ILE A 30 -13.99 -4.80 -3.85
CA ILE A 30 -15.14 -4.99 -2.94
C ILE A 30 -14.68 -4.76 -1.49
N GLY A 31 -13.58 -5.40 -1.07
CA GLY A 31 -13.05 -5.30 0.29
C GLY A 31 -12.68 -3.87 0.68
N GLU A 32 -11.94 -3.16 -0.16
CA GLU A 32 -11.54 -1.78 0.12
C GLU A 32 -12.74 -0.81 0.09
N THR A 33 -13.73 -1.06 -0.76
CA THR A 33 -14.98 -0.28 -0.76
C THR A 33 -15.76 -0.48 0.53
N LEU A 34 -15.87 -1.73 1.01
CA LEU A 34 -16.51 -2.02 2.30
C LEU A 34 -15.75 -1.37 3.47
N ASN A 35 -14.41 -1.39 3.46
CA ASN A 35 -13.60 -0.68 4.46
C ASN A 35 -13.93 0.81 4.49
N ILE A 36 -13.99 1.46 3.33
CA ILE A 36 -14.34 2.89 3.23
C ILE A 36 -15.74 3.14 3.79
N ILE A 37 -16.73 2.31 3.43
CA ILE A 37 -18.10 2.43 3.94
C ILE A 37 -18.12 2.31 5.47
N VAL A 38 -17.45 1.30 6.04
CA VAL A 38 -17.41 1.08 7.49
C VAL A 38 -16.77 2.27 8.23
N PHE A 39 -15.61 2.74 7.76
CA PHE A 39 -14.90 3.85 8.39
C PHE A 39 -15.63 5.20 8.24
N MET A 40 -16.41 5.39 7.18
CA MET A 40 -17.23 6.59 6.97
C MET A 40 -18.56 6.54 7.74
N SER A 41 -19.19 5.38 7.88
CA SER A 41 -20.54 5.25 8.44
C SER A 41 -20.55 5.31 9.97
N LEU A 42 -19.52 4.79 10.64
CA LEU A 42 -19.48 4.77 12.11
C LEU A 42 -18.89 6.06 12.67
N HIS A 43 -19.70 6.84 13.40
CA HIS A 43 -19.25 8.07 14.07
C HIS A 43 -18.03 7.84 14.98
N THR A 44 -17.98 6.71 15.70
CA THR A 44 -16.86 6.33 16.57
C THR A 44 -15.54 6.17 15.79
N PHE A 45 -15.59 5.66 14.55
CA PHE A 45 -14.39 5.52 13.72
C PHE A 45 -13.95 6.86 13.10
N ARG A 46 -14.88 7.78 12.84
CA ARG A 46 -14.56 9.12 12.29
C ARG A 46 -13.70 9.97 13.23
N GLN A 47 -13.72 9.68 14.53
CA GLN A 47 -12.90 10.37 15.54
C GLN A 47 -11.61 9.62 15.90
N ASN A 48 -11.47 8.36 15.46
CA ASN A 48 -10.29 7.53 15.73
C ASN A 48 -9.20 7.81 14.69
N SER A 49 -8.01 8.19 15.15
CA SER A 49 -6.83 8.46 14.31
C SER A 49 -6.38 7.25 13.51
N CYS A 50 -6.36 6.07 14.12
CA CYS A 50 -5.99 4.82 13.44
C CYS A 50 -6.95 4.50 12.28
N ALA A 51 -8.25 4.61 12.52
CA ALA A 51 -9.27 4.35 11.49
C ALA A 51 -9.15 5.33 10.32
N PHE A 52 -8.77 6.59 10.58
CA PHE A 52 -8.53 7.57 9.54
C PHE A 52 -7.34 7.20 8.63
N TYR A 53 -6.24 6.69 9.18
CA TYR A 53 -5.12 6.20 8.36
C TYR A 53 -5.55 5.03 7.47
N LEU A 54 -6.32 4.08 8.03
CA LEU A 54 -6.83 2.93 7.27
C LEU A 54 -7.83 3.32 6.18
N LEU A 55 -8.64 4.36 6.41
CA LEU A 55 -9.53 4.92 5.39
C LEU A 55 -8.73 5.49 4.21
N ILE A 56 -7.69 6.30 4.48
CA ILE A 56 -6.84 6.86 3.41
C ILE A 56 -6.12 5.73 2.67
N MET A 57 -5.59 4.75 3.40
CA MET A 57 -4.97 3.54 2.84
C MET A 57 -5.93 2.81 1.89
N SER A 58 -7.19 2.59 2.30
CA SER A 58 -8.20 1.90 1.49
C SER A 58 -8.47 2.66 0.18
N CYS A 59 -8.59 3.99 0.23
CA CYS A 59 -8.78 4.83 -0.96
C CYS A 59 -7.62 4.71 -1.95
N VAL A 60 -6.37 4.79 -1.48
CA VAL A 60 -5.20 4.69 -2.37
C VAL A 60 -4.95 3.27 -2.86
N ASN A 61 -5.33 2.25 -2.09
CA ASN A 61 -5.25 0.85 -2.49
C ASN A 61 -6.14 0.55 -3.70
N ILE A 62 -7.35 1.13 -3.77
CA ILE A 62 -8.19 1.04 -4.97
C ILE A 62 -7.46 1.63 -6.18
N GLY A 63 -6.84 2.81 -6.02
CA GLY A 63 -6.01 3.42 -7.06
C GLY A 63 -4.84 2.53 -7.49
N GLN A 64 -4.19 1.85 -6.54
CA GLN A 64 -3.11 0.90 -6.82
C GLN A 64 -3.59 -0.36 -7.54
N LEU A 65 -4.76 -0.89 -7.21
CA LEU A 65 -5.37 -2.03 -7.92
C LEU A 65 -5.65 -1.66 -9.37
N LEU A 66 -6.20 -0.46 -9.62
CA LEU A 66 -6.55 0.01 -10.96
C LEU A 66 -5.33 0.42 -11.81
N SER A 67 -4.27 0.96 -11.21
CA SER A 67 -3.06 1.39 -11.94
C SER A 67 -1.97 0.30 -12.01
N GLY A 68 -1.99 -0.66 -11.09
CA GLY A 68 -1.00 -1.73 -10.97
C GLY A 68 -1.51 -3.07 -11.49
N LEU A 69 -2.50 -3.64 -10.79
CA LEU A 69 -2.96 -5.01 -11.02
C LEU A 69 -3.79 -5.13 -12.29
N PHE A 70 -4.75 -4.23 -12.51
CA PHE A 70 -5.61 -4.28 -13.70
C PHE A 70 -4.81 -4.22 -15.02
N PRO A 71 -3.85 -3.29 -15.22
CA PRO A 71 -3.03 -3.28 -16.43
C PRO A 71 -2.09 -4.48 -16.53
N LEU A 72 -1.67 -5.07 -15.40
CA LEU A 72 -0.88 -6.31 -15.41
C LEU A 72 -1.71 -7.49 -15.94
N ILE A 73 -2.97 -7.62 -15.52
CA ILE A 73 -3.89 -8.66 -16.01
C ILE A 73 -4.12 -8.48 -17.51
N VAL A 74 -4.38 -7.25 -17.97
CA VAL A 74 -4.62 -6.96 -19.39
C VAL A 74 -3.37 -7.27 -20.24
N MET A 75 -2.20 -6.85 -19.77
CA MET A 75 -0.93 -7.03 -20.48
C MET A 75 -0.48 -8.50 -20.51
N THR A 76 -0.42 -9.15 -19.35
CA THR A 76 0.08 -10.53 -19.24
C THR A 76 -0.97 -11.57 -19.60
N GLY A 77 -2.25 -11.31 -19.30
CA GLY A 77 -3.36 -12.21 -19.58
C GLY A 77 -3.80 -12.20 -21.04
N PHE A 78 -3.90 -11.01 -21.65
CA PHE A 78 -4.48 -10.83 -23.00
C PHE A 78 -3.48 -10.33 -24.04
N GLY A 79 -2.23 -10.04 -23.66
CA GLY A 79 -1.20 -9.54 -24.59
C GLY A 79 -1.43 -8.11 -25.08
N ILE A 80 -2.32 -7.35 -24.41
CA ILE A 80 -2.66 -5.98 -24.76
C ILE A 80 -1.84 -5.03 -23.88
N ASP A 81 -0.89 -4.33 -24.47
CA ASP A 81 -0.06 -3.36 -23.74
C ASP A 81 -0.43 -1.92 -24.12
N TRP A 82 -1.19 -1.24 -23.26
CA TRP A 82 -1.53 0.18 -23.46
C TRP A 82 -0.34 1.12 -23.28
N THR A 83 0.72 0.67 -22.61
CA THR A 83 1.91 1.51 -22.42
C THR A 83 2.64 1.74 -23.72
N THR A 84 2.57 0.81 -24.68
CA THR A 84 3.21 0.97 -26.00
C THR A 84 2.54 2.03 -26.86
N ASN A 85 1.26 2.30 -26.62
CA ASN A 85 0.45 3.20 -27.45
C ASN A 85 0.47 4.64 -26.96
N SER A 86 0.77 4.88 -25.68
CA SER A 86 0.74 6.22 -25.10
C SER A 86 1.88 6.45 -24.12
N LEU A 87 2.76 7.38 -24.48
CA LEU A 87 3.82 7.86 -23.60
C LEU A 87 3.26 8.45 -22.29
N PHE A 88 2.14 9.16 -22.40
CA PHE A 88 1.43 9.71 -21.24
C PHE A 88 1.00 8.58 -20.29
N TYR A 89 0.37 7.52 -20.82
CA TYR A 89 -0.08 6.39 -20.00
C TYR A 89 1.10 5.64 -19.37
N CYS A 90 2.19 5.41 -20.10
CA CYS A 90 3.42 4.81 -19.57
C CYS A 90 3.94 5.57 -18.33
N LYS A 91 4.07 6.90 -18.42
CA LYS A 91 4.54 7.76 -17.33
C LYS A 91 3.55 7.83 -16.17
N PHE A 92 2.29 8.13 -16.48
CA PHE A 92 1.24 8.33 -15.49
C PHE A 92 0.96 7.07 -14.68
N ARG A 93 0.95 5.89 -15.33
CA ARG A 93 0.76 4.60 -14.66
C ARG A 93 1.83 4.36 -13.60
N GLN A 94 3.11 4.56 -13.93
CA GLN A 94 4.20 4.34 -12.98
C GLN A 94 4.19 5.36 -11.84
N TYR A 95 3.89 6.61 -12.16
CA TYR A 95 3.69 7.66 -11.18
C TYR A 95 2.58 7.31 -10.18
N CYS A 96 1.36 7.00 -10.66
CA CYS A 96 0.23 6.64 -9.81
C CYS A 96 0.54 5.40 -8.97
N ARG A 97 1.11 4.36 -9.56
CA ARG A 97 1.47 3.13 -8.84
C ARG A 97 2.43 3.43 -7.68
N GLN A 98 3.44 4.25 -7.91
CA GLN A 98 4.41 4.63 -6.88
C GLN A 98 3.78 5.46 -5.77
N VAL A 99 3.06 6.53 -6.12
CA VAL A 99 2.46 7.43 -5.14
C VAL A 99 1.43 6.70 -4.28
N CYS A 100 0.54 5.91 -4.89
CA CYS A 100 -0.45 5.13 -4.15
C CYS A 100 0.20 4.12 -3.20
N ALA A 101 1.23 3.39 -3.65
CA ALA A 101 1.92 2.41 -2.81
C ALA A 101 2.62 3.05 -1.59
N LEU A 102 3.31 4.17 -1.79
CA LEU A 102 4.02 4.86 -0.71
C LEU A 102 3.05 5.49 0.31
N ILE A 103 1.95 6.07 -0.16
CA ILE A 103 0.90 6.58 0.74
C ILE A 103 0.28 5.43 1.54
N SER A 104 -0.06 4.32 0.88
CA SER A 104 -0.64 3.14 1.52
C SER A 104 0.25 2.60 2.64
N LEU A 105 1.53 2.35 2.34
CA LEU A 105 2.50 1.83 3.29
C LEU A 105 2.77 2.81 4.44
N SER A 106 2.82 4.11 4.13
CA SER A 106 3.00 5.15 5.16
C SER A 106 1.80 5.20 6.11
N CYS A 107 0.57 5.16 5.58
CA CYS A 107 -0.64 5.08 6.37
C CYS A 107 -0.67 3.82 7.25
N PHE A 108 -0.23 2.68 6.72
CA PHE A 108 -0.12 1.45 7.51
C PHE A 108 0.91 1.56 8.65
N CYS A 109 2.07 2.15 8.38
CA CYS A 109 3.07 2.46 9.41
C CYS A 109 2.51 3.42 10.48
N PHE A 110 1.81 4.47 10.05
CA PHE A 110 1.20 5.41 10.99
C PHE A 110 0.08 4.79 11.80
N ALA A 111 -0.74 3.91 11.22
CA ALA A 111 -1.77 3.18 11.94
C ALA A 111 -1.18 2.31 13.06
N THR A 112 -0.08 1.61 12.78
CA THR A 112 0.58 0.75 13.80
C THR A 112 1.29 1.56 14.89
N ILE A 113 1.94 2.67 14.53
CA ILE A 113 2.49 3.62 15.51
C ILE A 113 1.38 4.22 16.37
N ASP A 114 0.26 4.63 15.76
CA ASP A 114 -0.89 5.21 16.46
C ASP A 114 -1.52 4.21 17.44
N GLN A 115 -1.67 2.95 17.04
CA GLN A 115 -2.11 1.86 17.92
C GLN A 115 -1.16 1.66 19.11
N PHE A 116 0.16 1.72 18.89
CA PHE A 116 1.13 1.67 19.98
C PHE A 116 0.96 2.86 20.94
N LEU A 117 0.84 4.08 20.41
CA LEU A 117 0.67 5.29 21.22
C LEU A 117 -0.65 5.27 22.02
N ALA A 118 -1.74 4.82 21.41
CA ALA A 118 -3.04 4.67 22.06
C ALA A 118 -3.03 3.65 23.20
N THR A 119 -2.25 2.58 23.05
CA THR A 119 -2.16 1.48 24.04
C THR A 119 -1.07 1.71 25.09
N CYS A 120 -0.25 2.75 24.95
CA CYS A 120 0.79 3.08 25.93
C CYS A 120 0.20 3.48 27.28
N PHE A 121 0.83 3.08 28.39
CA PHE A 121 0.42 3.49 29.74
C PHE A 121 0.63 4.98 30.07
N ARG A 122 1.47 5.66 29.28
CA ARG A 122 1.88 7.05 29.55
C ARG A 122 0.88 8.01 28.90
N PRO A 123 0.12 8.81 29.68
CA PRO A 123 -0.93 9.69 29.12
C PRO A 123 -0.39 10.74 28.14
N TYR A 124 0.85 11.18 28.31
CA TYR A 124 1.48 12.13 27.39
C TYR A 124 1.72 11.52 26.00
N LEU A 125 1.96 10.21 25.90
CA LEU A 125 2.11 9.50 24.61
C LEU A 125 0.75 9.27 23.96
N GLN A 126 -0.28 8.92 24.74
CA GLN A 126 -1.64 8.75 24.23
C GLN A 126 -2.18 10.03 23.57
N LYS A 127 -1.80 11.21 24.07
CA LYS A 127 -2.20 12.50 23.47
C LYS A 127 -1.76 12.67 22.01
N TRP A 128 -0.71 11.97 21.58
CA TRP A 128 -0.28 11.98 20.18
C TRP A 128 -1.19 11.16 19.27
N SER A 129 -1.94 10.19 19.83
CA SER A 129 -3.02 9.50 19.13
C SER A 129 -4.23 10.42 19.05
N ASN A 130 -4.19 11.32 18.08
CA ASN A 130 -5.22 12.33 17.86
C ASN A 130 -5.52 12.50 16.37
N ILE A 131 -6.80 12.56 16.03
CA ILE A 131 -7.27 12.74 14.65
C ILE A 131 -6.69 13.99 13.96
N LYS A 132 -6.42 15.07 14.71
CA LYS A 132 -5.82 16.30 14.15
C LYS A 132 -4.38 16.05 13.70
N VAL A 133 -3.62 15.26 14.47
CA VAL A 133 -2.25 14.86 14.12
C VAL A 133 -2.30 13.93 12.91
N ALA A 134 -3.21 12.95 12.92
CA ALA A 134 -3.37 12.02 11.81
C ALA A 134 -3.68 12.70 10.48
N ARG A 135 -4.61 13.66 10.48
CA ARG A 135 -4.91 14.46 9.27
C ARG A 135 -3.68 15.22 8.77
N ARG A 136 -2.93 15.87 9.65
CA ARG A 136 -1.72 16.61 9.28
C ARG A 136 -0.65 15.68 8.71
N LEU A 137 -0.41 14.54 9.35
CA LEU A 137 0.55 13.55 8.88
C LEU A 137 0.17 13.01 7.51
N CYS A 138 -1.09 12.60 7.29
CA CYS A 138 -1.56 12.14 5.99
C CYS A 138 -1.39 13.19 4.88
N ILE A 139 -1.72 14.47 5.17
CA ILE A 139 -1.58 15.54 4.18
C ILE A 139 -0.11 15.76 3.84
N ILE A 140 0.75 15.91 4.86
CA ILE A 140 2.19 16.14 4.67
C ILE A 140 2.83 14.99 3.91
N THR A 141 2.56 13.73 4.29
CA THR A 141 3.13 12.59 3.59
C THR A 141 2.60 12.42 2.18
N SER A 142 1.31 12.65 1.95
CA SER A 142 0.74 12.62 0.60
C SER A 142 1.43 13.63 -0.32
N VAL A 143 1.65 14.86 0.16
CA VAL A 143 2.39 15.89 -0.60
C VAL A 143 3.83 15.46 -0.86
N ILE A 144 4.54 14.95 0.15
CA ILE A 144 5.91 14.45 -0.01
C ILE A 144 5.97 13.35 -1.07
N TRP A 145 5.05 12.38 -1.04
CA TRP A 145 5.05 11.27 -1.99
C TRP A 145 4.63 11.68 -3.40
N ILE A 146 3.69 12.62 -3.54
CA ILE A 146 3.35 13.25 -4.82
C ILE A 146 4.59 13.91 -5.45
N LEU A 147 5.33 14.71 -4.67
CA LEU A 147 6.56 15.35 -5.14
C LEU A 147 7.67 14.35 -5.45
N HIS A 148 7.82 13.32 -4.59
CA HIS A 148 8.77 12.22 -4.78
C HIS A 148 8.50 11.40 -6.04
N GLY A 149 7.24 11.33 -6.49
CA GLY A 149 6.86 10.63 -7.72
C GLY A 149 7.23 11.38 -9.00
N ILE A 150 7.48 12.69 -8.98
CA ILE A 150 7.74 13.51 -10.17
C ILE A 150 8.84 12.94 -11.09
N PRO A 151 10.00 12.45 -10.58
CA PRO A 151 11.02 11.81 -11.40
C PRO A 151 10.51 10.67 -12.29
N CYS A 152 9.46 9.94 -11.89
CA CYS A 152 8.85 8.92 -12.73
C CYS A 152 8.18 9.50 -13.98
N LEU A 153 7.62 10.72 -13.91
CA LEU A 153 7.06 11.40 -15.07
C LEU A 153 8.14 11.90 -16.04
N ILE A 154 9.37 12.08 -15.55
CA ILE A 154 10.50 12.60 -16.34
C ILE A 154 11.27 11.44 -17.01
N TYR A 155 11.67 10.44 -16.21
CA TYR A 155 12.65 9.44 -16.64
C TYR A 155 12.08 8.17 -17.30
N PHE A 156 10.79 7.89 -17.15
CA PHE A 156 10.15 6.80 -17.90
C PHE A 156 9.89 7.24 -19.34
N ASN A 157 10.34 6.46 -20.32
CA ASN A 157 10.01 6.70 -21.72
C ASN A 157 9.77 5.39 -22.46
N LEU A 158 9.25 5.53 -23.67
CA LEU A 158 9.08 4.44 -24.61
C LEU A 158 10.36 4.26 -25.41
N ILE A 159 11.03 3.13 -25.19
CA ILE A 159 12.24 2.78 -25.93
C ILE A 159 11.89 1.66 -26.94
N PRO A 160 12.23 1.80 -28.22
CA PRO A 160 12.07 0.73 -29.20
C PRO A 160 12.86 -0.50 -28.76
N SER A 161 12.17 -1.63 -28.58
CA SER A 161 12.83 -2.90 -28.28
C SER A 161 13.27 -3.57 -29.58
N SER A 162 14.57 -3.79 -29.74
CA SER A 162 15.12 -4.56 -30.87
C SER A 162 14.70 -6.04 -30.86
N ALA A 163 14.23 -6.55 -29.71
CA ALA A 163 13.84 -7.95 -29.54
C ALA A 163 12.36 -8.24 -29.84
N THR A 164 11.46 -7.26 -29.72
CA THR A 164 10.00 -7.51 -29.75
C THR A 164 9.24 -6.63 -30.73
N ALA A 165 9.91 -5.80 -31.54
CA ALA A 165 9.31 -4.85 -32.50
C ALA A 165 8.23 -3.91 -31.91
N ARG A 166 8.05 -3.92 -30.59
CA ARG A 166 7.13 -3.08 -29.83
C ARG A 166 7.94 -2.24 -28.84
N PRO A 167 7.64 -0.94 -28.70
CA PRO A 167 8.32 -0.10 -27.71
C PRO A 167 7.97 -0.57 -26.30
N SER A 168 8.91 -0.52 -25.37
CA SER A 168 8.68 -0.87 -23.96
C SER A 168 8.84 0.36 -23.06
N CYS A 169 7.96 0.45 -22.04
CA CYS A 169 8.00 1.52 -21.05
C CYS A 169 9.10 1.24 -20.02
N THR A 170 10.23 1.94 -20.13
CA THR A 170 11.42 1.68 -19.31
C THR A 170 12.05 2.97 -18.79
N ILE A 171 12.93 2.83 -17.78
CA ILE A 171 13.67 3.95 -17.21
C ILE A 171 14.86 4.26 -18.10
N THR A 172 14.93 5.50 -18.60
CA THR A 172 16.03 5.96 -19.48
C THR A 172 17.32 6.29 -18.73
N ASN A 173 17.21 6.81 -17.51
CA ASN A 173 18.36 7.25 -16.73
C ASN A 173 18.89 6.12 -15.83
N GLN A 174 20.14 5.72 -16.01
CA GLN A 174 20.75 4.61 -15.25
C GLN A 174 20.87 4.88 -13.75
N VAL A 175 21.13 6.13 -13.34
CA VAL A 175 21.19 6.52 -11.92
C VAL A 175 19.81 6.40 -11.29
N PHE A 176 18.79 6.91 -11.98
CA PHE A 176 17.41 6.78 -11.51
C PHE A 176 16.94 5.32 -11.50
N SER A 177 17.37 4.49 -12.45
CA SER A 177 17.08 3.05 -12.44
C SER A 177 17.66 2.36 -11.20
N LYS A 178 18.92 2.62 -10.85
CA LYS A 178 19.53 2.10 -9.61
C LYS A 178 18.78 2.59 -8.37
N TYR A 179 18.43 3.87 -8.32
CA TYR A 179 17.63 4.43 -7.25
C TYR A 179 16.27 3.74 -7.11
N TYR A 180 15.56 3.55 -8.23
CA TYR A 180 14.24 2.94 -8.26
C TYR A 180 14.27 1.48 -7.77
N THR A 181 15.28 0.71 -8.18
CA THR A 181 15.42 -0.69 -7.77
C THR A 181 15.88 -0.83 -6.32
N TYR A 182 16.97 -0.17 -5.92
CA TYR A 182 17.56 -0.39 -4.59
C TYR A 182 16.92 0.46 -3.50
N CYS A 183 16.58 1.72 -3.76
CA CYS A 183 16.02 2.59 -2.75
C CYS A 183 14.49 2.47 -2.70
N TYR A 184 13.80 2.73 -3.80
CA TYR A 184 12.34 2.70 -3.80
C TYR A 184 11.81 1.28 -3.57
N THR A 185 12.22 0.30 -4.39
CA THR A 185 11.64 -1.06 -4.33
C THR A 185 12.09 -1.81 -3.08
N ALA A 186 13.39 -1.83 -2.77
CA ALA A 186 13.87 -2.60 -1.61
C ALA A 186 13.62 -1.88 -0.27
N VAL A 187 14.00 -0.60 -0.15
CA VAL A 187 13.92 0.11 1.13
C VAL A 187 12.51 0.62 1.42
N PHE A 188 11.96 1.47 0.53
CA PHE A 188 10.68 2.13 0.83
C PHE A 188 9.47 1.22 0.75
N THR A 189 9.43 0.29 -0.21
CA THR A 189 8.31 -0.66 -0.29
C THR A 189 8.52 -1.95 0.50
N GLY A 190 9.74 -2.22 0.98
CA GLY A 190 10.10 -3.47 1.66
C GLY A 190 10.58 -3.25 3.09
N TYR A 191 11.89 -3.04 3.27
CA TYR A 191 12.53 -3.09 4.58
C TYR A 191 11.99 -2.08 5.59
N LEU A 192 11.82 -0.82 5.18
CA LEU A 192 11.36 0.25 6.08
C LEU A 192 9.96 -0.04 6.63
N PRO A 193 8.91 -0.22 5.81
CA PRO A 193 7.57 -0.43 6.34
C PRO A 193 7.46 -1.73 7.16
N VAL A 194 8.13 -2.80 6.74
CA VAL A 194 8.12 -4.07 7.49
C VAL A 194 8.76 -3.91 8.86
N SER A 195 9.92 -3.25 8.94
CA SER A 195 10.61 -3.03 10.22
C SER A 195 9.80 -2.17 11.19
N VAL A 196 9.16 -1.11 10.69
CA VAL A 196 8.31 -0.21 11.49
C VAL A 196 7.08 -0.95 12.00
N VAL A 197 6.36 -1.65 11.12
CA VAL A 197 5.15 -2.41 11.48
C VAL A 197 5.49 -3.54 12.45
N ALA A 198 6.58 -4.26 12.23
CA ALA A 198 7.01 -5.33 13.13
C ALA A 198 7.33 -4.77 14.52
N LEU A 199 8.13 -3.71 14.60
CA LEU A 199 8.51 -3.11 15.88
C LEU A 199 7.29 -2.56 16.64
N PHE A 200 6.54 -1.65 16.03
CA PHE A 200 5.42 -0.98 16.72
C PHE A 200 4.20 -1.89 16.88
N GLY A 201 3.95 -2.80 15.95
CA GLY A 201 2.91 -3.81 16.07
C GLY A 201 3.16 -4.78 17.23
N THR A 202 4.40 -5.27 17.37
CA THR A 202 4.77 -6.12 18.51
C THR A 202 4.66 -5.36 19.84
N LEU A 203 5.11 -4.10 19.90
CA LEU A 203 4.98 -3.27 21.10
C LEU A 203 3.51 -2.99 21.46
N ALA A 204 2.66 -2.68 20.47
CA ALA A 204 1.22 -2.49 20.66
C ALA A 204 0.57 -3.77 21.20
N TYR A 205 0.90 -4.94 20.63
CA TYR A 205 0.42 -6.23 21.09
C TYR A 205 0.77 -6.48 22.57
N TYR A 206 2.03 -6.27 22.96
CA TYR A 206 2.45 -6.42 24.36
C TYR A 206 1.72 -5.46 25.31
N ASN A 207 1.46 -4.23 24.88
CA ASN A 207 0.71 -3.27 25.68
C ASN A 207 -0.75 -3.70 25.90
N VAL A 208 -1.43 -4.16 24.85
CA VAL A 208 -2.83 -4.64 24.93
C VAL A 208 -2.95 -5.84 25.87
N GLN A 209 -2.04 -6.82 25.75
CA GLN A 209 -2.03 -7.99 26.64
C GLN A 209 -1.89 -7.60 28.13
N ARG A 210 -1.10 -6.56 28.43
CA ARG A 210 -0.95 -6.03 29.80
C ARG A 210 -2.18 -5.26 30.29
N ILE A 211 -2.96 -4.64 29.40
CA ILE A 211 -4.21 -3.95 29.76
C ILE A 211 -5.29 -4.98 30.12
N GLU A 212 -5.49 -6.00 29.28
CA GLU A 212 -6.49 -7.06 29.51
C GLU A 212 -6.25 -7.82 30.82
N TYR A 213 -4.99 -8.10 31.15
CA TYR A 213 -4.65 -8.75 32.42
C TYR A 213 -5.05 -7.90 33.64
N ARG A 214 -5.10 -6.57 33.51
CA ARG A 214 -5.46 -5.64 34.60
C ARG A 214 -6.96 -5.36 34.72
N THR A 215 -7.73 -5.48 33.65
CA THR A 215 -9.19 -5.23 33.66
C THR A 215 -10.02 -6.48 33.99
N ARG A 216 -9.49 -7.69 33.76
CA ARG A 216 -10.17 -8.95 34.14
C ARG A 216 -10.49 -9.14 35.65
N PRO A 217 -9.70 -8.69 36.63
CA PRO A 217 -10.03 -8.90 38.04
C PRO A 217 -11.04 -7.90 38.63
N LEU A 218 -11.52 -6.90 37.85
CA LEU A 218 -12.51 -5.93 38.32
C LEU A 218 -13.95 -6.40 38.07
N VAL A 219 -14.23 -6.99 36.90
CA VAL A 219 -15.59 -7.48 36.56
C VAL A 219 -16.02 -8.68 37.40
N SER A 220 -15.08 -9.52 37.85
CA SER A 220 -15.41 -10.64 38.75
C SER A 220 -15.83 -10.18 40.14
N LYS A 221 -15.42 -8.99 40.60
CA LYS A 221 -15.77 -8.49 41.93
C LYS A 221 -17.16 -7.85 41.99
N ASP A 222 -17.67 -7.36 40.87
CA ASP A 222 -19.01 -6.77 40.80
C ASP A 222 -20.11 -7.85 40.71
N LEU A 223 -19.77 -9.07 40.26
CA LEU A 223 -20.69 -10.22 40.19
C LEU A 223 -20.82 -10.98 41.52
N ASP A 224 -19.87 -10.81 42.46
CA ASP A 224 -19.89 -11.45 43.78
C ASP A 224 -20.61 -10.59 44.85
N LEU A 225 -21.18 -9.44 44.47
CA LEU A 225 -21.87 -8.49 45.36
C LEU A 225 -23.40 -8.41 45.15
N THR A 226 -23.98 -9.33 44.37
CA THR A 226 -25.44 -9.50 44.18
C THR A 226 -25.88 -10.89 44.57
#